data_AF-A0A511YLR7-F1
#
_entry.id   AF-A0A511YLR7-F1
#
_cell.length_a   1.000
_cell.length_b   1.000
_cell.length_c   1.000
_cell.angle_alpha   90.00
_cell.angle_beta   90.00
_cell.angle_gamma   90.00
#
_symmetry.space_group_name_H-M   'P 1'
#
loop_
_entity.id
_entity.type
_entity.pdbx_description
1 polymer ?
#
loop_
_entity_poly.entity_id
_entity_poly.type
_entity_poly.pdbx_seq_one_letter_code
_entity_poly.pdbx_strand_id
1 'polypeptide(L)'
;MNRYFLFFLLLSGLLSAQKQQLTGAEFYYGFSDYKKGNLSKPEVYAEIKSQSENYVKISSFRYRGSDGKAKRENRAWLMKYNDHLYFNMTYAAYIFSYDTFSKVDVIGKKYILLYLDEVKDKKAIAYNTAYPATGLMGVLMNTKPRFSWKDIQGNSYKVLLIDVDQSNNTTDDRDISFGHILDTKAILKIAANNPEVIAKLKSDRYYLEDIIALVKNENNK
;
A
#
# COMPACT_ATOMS: atom_id res chain seq x y z
N MET A 1 35.75 22.34 -34.70
CA MET A 1 34.58 21.67 -34.07
C MET A 1 33.54 22.73 -33.76
N ASN A 2 32.33 22.63 -34.32
CA ASN A 2 31.44 23.80 -34.47
C ASN A 2 30.63 24.09 -33.19
N ARG A 3 30.78 25.29 -32.59
CA ARG A 3 30.11 25.66 -31.32
C ARG A 3 28.58 25.57 -31.37
N TYR A 4 27.98 25.72 -32.55
CA TYR A 4 26.53 25.63 -32.76
C TYR A 4 25.96 24.22 -32.55
N PHE A 5 26.76 23.16 -32.69
CA PHE A 5 26.27 21.78 -32.55
C PHE A 5 25.97 21.41 -31.08
N LEU A 6 26.72 21.99 -30.13
CA LEU A 6 26.49 21.82 -28.69
C LEU A 6 25.22 22.54 -28.20
N PHE A 7 24.81 23.64 -28.85
CA PHE A 7 23.61 24.37 -28.47
C PHE A 7 22.32 23.62 -28.85
N PHE A 8 22.31 22.90 -29.97
CA PHE A 8 21.17 22.07 -30.38
C PHE A 8 20.93 20.88 -29.44
N LEU A 9 22.01 20.26 -28.92
CA LEU A 9 21.91 19.18 -27.93
C LEU A 9 21.35 19.63 -26.57
N LEU A 10 21.57 20.89 -26.19
CA LEU A 10 21.04 21.46 -24.95
C LEU A 10 19.55 21.83 -25.06
N LEU A 11 19.07 22.27 -26.23
CA LEU A 11 17.63 22.55 -26.42
C LEU A 11 16.78 21.27 -26.55
N SER A 12 17.31 20.19 -27.12
CA SER A 12 16.58 18.92 -27.26
C SER A 12 16.24 18.23 -25.93
N GLY A 13 16.96 18.54 -24.85
CA GLY A 13 16.67 18.00 -23.51
C GLY A 13 15.48 18.64 -22.78
N LEU A 14 14.91 19.73 -23.31
CA LEU A 14 13.78 20.44 -22.71
C LEU A 14 12.40 20.01 -23.27
N LEU A 15 12.38 19.13 -24.26
CA LEU A 15 11.15 18.65 -24.88
C LEU A 15 10.56 17.45 -24.10
N SER A 16 9.34 17.65 -23.62
CA SER A 16 8.43 16.60 -23.13
C SER A 16 8.75 15.96 -21.77
N ALA A 17 8.95 16.78 -20.74
CA ALA A 17 8.41 16.47 -19.41
C ALA A 17 6.86 16.58 -19.42
N GLN A 18 6.21 15.79 -20.29
CA GLN A 18 4.75 15.76 -20.38
C GLN A 18 4.22 15.18 -19.07
N LYS A 19 3.49 16.00 -18.29
CA LYS A 19 2.87 15.54 -17.04
C LYS A 19 2.02 14.32 -17.34
N GLN A 20 2.46 13.15 -16.89
CA GLN A 20 1.74 11.91 -17.10
C GLN A 20 0.39 12.00 -16.37
N GLN A 21 -0.70 11.85 -17.12
CA GLN A 21 -2.05 11.89 -16.58
C GLN A 21 -2.61 10.47 -16.47
N LEU A 22 -3.19 10.15 -15.32
CA LEU A 22 -4.00 8.95 -15.13
C LEU A 22 -5.47 9.32 -15.38
N THR A 23 -6.18 8.52 -16.17
CA THR A 23 -7.62 8.72 -16.42
C THR A 23 -8.38 7.41 -16.30
N GLY A 24 -9.70 7.47 -16.05
CA GLY A 24 -10.51 6.26 -15.87
C GLY A 24 -10.28 5.55 -14.54
N ALA A 25 -9.80 6.27 -13.52
CA ALA A 25 -9.80 5.77 -12.15
C ALA A 25 -11.23 5.70 -11.60
N GLU A 26 -11.52 4.60 -10.93
CA GLU A 26 -12.77 4.35 -10.22
C GLU A 26 -12.46 4.27 -8.72
N PHE A 27 -13.38 4.67 -7.84
CA PHE A 27 -13.08 4.86 -6.41
C PHE A 27 -14.11 4.22 -5.48
N TYR A 28 -13.62 3.57 -4.43
CA TYR A 28 -14.40 3.34 -3.21
C TYR A 28 -13.95 4.42 -2.21
N TYR A 29 -14.84 5.33 -1.84
CA TYR A 29 -14.45 6.44 -0.96
C TYR A 29 -14.27 5.99 0.48
N GLY A 30 -14.97 4.93 0.88
CA GLY A 30 -14.84 4.31 2.19
C GLY A 30 -14.95 2.78 2.19
N PHE A 31 -14.82 2.21 3.38
CA PHE A 31 -14.95 0.78 3.66
C PHE A 31 -16.35 0.25 3.32
N SER A 32 -17.40 0.99 3.68
CA SER A 32 -18.78 0.63 3.39
C SER A 32 -19.09 0.64 1.90
N ASP A 33 -18.45 1.54 1.13
CA ASP A 33 -18.58 1.55 -0.33
C ASP A 33 -18.03 0.24 -0.93
N TYR A 34 -16.84 -0.19 -0.48
CA TYR A 34 -16.22 -1.44 -0.93
C TYR A 34 -17.07 -2.67 -0.56
N LYS A 35 -17.55 -2.78 0.68
CA LYS A 35 -18.41 -3.91 1.12
C LYS A 35 -19.71 -4.01 0.32
N LYS A 36 -20.24 -2.89 -0.17
CA LYS A 36 -21.48 -2.82 -0.97
C LYS A 36 -21.24 -2.92 -2.48
N GLY A 37 -19.99 -2.87 -2.94
CA GLY A 37 -19.66 -2.78 -4.37
C GLY A 37 -19.97 -1.41 -4.99
N ASN A 38 -20.13 -0.35 -4.18
CA ASN A 38 -20.47 1.00 -4.61
C ASN A 38 -19.24 1.71 -5.23
N LEU A 39 -18.89 1.33 -6.45
CA LEU A 39 -17.74 1.85 -7.17
C LEU A 39 -18.08 3.15 -7.92
N SER A 40 -17.51 4.27 -7.49
CA SER A 40 -17.71 5.58 -8.11
C SER A 40 -16.82 5.78 -9.34
N LYS A 41 -17.37 6.41 -10.39
CA LYS A 41 -16.66 6.68 -11.66
C LYS A 41 -16.70 8.19 -12.00
N PRO A 42 -16.05 9.06 -11.22
CA PRO A 42 -16.09 10.50 -11.45
C PRO A 42 -15.28 10.89 -12.69
N GLU A 43 -15.70 11.94 -13.40
CA GLU A 43 -14.97 12.46 -14.57
C GLU A 43 -13.72 13.26 -14.17
N VAL A 44 -12.69 12.55 -13.73
CA VAL A 44 -11.43 13.13 -13.26
C VAL A 44 -10.22 12.64 -14.05
N TYR A 45 -9.12 13.36 -13.88
CA TYR A 45 -7.78 12.89 -14.18
C TYR A 45 -6.85 13.13 -12.98
N ALA A 46 -5.80 12.32 -12.86
CA ALA A 46 -4.77 12.48 -11.84
C ALA A 46 -3.47 13.00 -12.47
N GLU A 47 -2.87 14.03 -11.87
CA GLU A 47 -1.52 14.48 -12.20
C GLU A 47 -0.48 13.61 -11.46
N ILE A 48 0.20 12.71 -12.17
CA ILE A 48 1.21 11.80 -11.59
C ILE A 48 2.52 12.55 -11.29
N LYS A 49 3.05 12.37 -10.07
CA LYS A 49 4.40 12.81 -9.66
C LYS A 49 5.48 11.77 -9.98
N SER A 50 5.18 10.51 -9.73
CA SER A 50 6.07 9.36 -9.96
C SER A 50 5.29 8.06 -9.76
N GLN A 51 5.69 6.97 -10.42
CA GLN A 51 5.09 5.65 -10.24
C GLN A 51 6.14 4.53 -10.31
N SER A 52 5.82 3.37 -9.73
CA SER A 52 6.45 2.08 -9.98
C SER A 52 5.37 1.08 -10.45
N GLU A 53 5.71 -0.21 -10.53
CA GLU A 53 4.70 -1.27 -10.69
C GLU A 53 3.75 -1.36 -9.48
N ASN A 54 4.24 -1.02 -8.29
CA ASN A 54 3.58 -1.25 -7.00
C ASN A 54 2.96 0.02 -6.39
N TYR A 55 3.22 1.21 -6.92
CA TYR A 55 2.56 2.43 -6.44
C TYR A 55 2.47 3.53 -7.51
N VAL A 56 1.53 4.45 -7.30
CA VAL A 56 1.44 5.72 -8.02
C VAL A 56 1.36 6.87 -7.01
N LYS A 57 2.23 7.87 -7.15
CA LYS A 57 2.19 9.13 -6.40
C LYS A 57 1.49 10.20 -7.22
N ILE A 58 0.49 10.82 -6.61
CA ILE A 58 -0.46 11.73 -7.28
C ILE A 58 -0.36 13.10 -6.61
N SER A 59 -0.18 14.16 -7.41
CA SER A 59 -0.17 15.53 -6.90
C SER A 59 -1.57 16.08 -6.65
N SER A 60 -2.51 15.76 -7.53
CA SER A 60 -3.93 16.00 -7.35
C SER A 60 -4.74 15.25 -8.41
N PHE A 61 -5.93 14.79 -8.02
CA PHE A 61 -7.03 14.63 -8.96
C PHE A 61 -7.71 15.97 -9.29
N ARG A 62 -8.21 16.11 -10.51
CA ARG A 62 -8.96 17.27 -11.02
C ARG A 62 -10.13 16.82 -11.89
N TYR A 63 -11.22 17.59 -11.88
CA TYR A 63 -12.34 17.35 -12.78
C TYR A 63 -11.97 17.68 -14.23
N ARG A 64 -12.46 16.90 -15.18
CA ARG A 64 -12.34 17.24 -16.61
C ARG A 64 -13.10 18.54 -16.91
N GLY A 65 -12.57 19.34 -17.83
CA GLY A 65 -13.17 20.62 -18.21
C GLY A 65 -13.05 21.76 -17.18
N SER A 66 -12.34 21.57 -16.06
CA SER A 66 -12.07 22.66 -15.12
C SER A 66 -10.71 22.52 -14.41
N ASP A 67 -10.21 23.61 -13.85
CA ASP A 67 -9.06 23.58 -12.93
C ASP A 67 -9.43 23.11 -11.50
N GLY A 68 -10.69 22.72 -11.27
CA GLY A 68 -11.19 22.29 -9.97
C GLY A 68 -10.50 21.03 -9.45
N LYS A 69 -9.89 21.11 -8.26
CA LYS A 69 -9.29 19.95 -7.59
C LYS A 69 -10.38 19.02 -7.04
N ALA A 70 -10.33 17.77 -7.47
CA ALA A 70 -11.20 16.70 -7.00
C ALA A 70 -10.65 16.17 -5.66
N LYS A 71 -11.04 16.84 -4.57
CA LYS A 71 -10.49 16.60 -3.21
C LYS A 71 -10.93 15.27 -2.60
N ARG A 72 -12.07 14.73 -3.03
CA ARG A 72 -12.67 13.50 -2.49
C ARG A 72 -11.88 12.28 -2.94
N GLU A 73 -11.37 12.32 -4.16
CA GLU A 73 -10.62 11.29 -4.86
C GLU A 73 -9.20 11.18 -4.29
N ASN A 74 -8.57 12.30 -3.92
CA ASN A 74 -7.31 12.30 -3.15
C ASN A 74 -7.47 11.63 -1.76
N ARG A 75 -8.70 11.53 -1.26
CA ARG A 75 -9.08 10.92 0.02
C ARG A 75 -9.93 9.66 -0.16
N ALA A 76 -9.98 9.09 -1.36
CA ALA A 76 -10.65 7.80 -1.55
C ALA A 76 -9.87 6.72 -0.80
N TRP A 77 -10.56 5.78 -0.17
CA TRP A 77 -9.95 4.68 0.56
C TRP A 77 -9.23 3.71 -0.39
N LEU A 78 -9.90 3.38 -1.51
CA LEU A 78 -9.36 2.55 -2.58
C LEU A 78 -9.59 3.21 -3.95
N MET A 79 -8.67 2.96 -4.88
CA MET A 79 -8.78 3.32 -6.29
C MET A 79 -8.65 2.04 -7.14
N LYS A 80 -9.56 1.81 -8.08
CA LYS A 80 -9.41 0.81 -9.14
C LYS A 80 -8.90 1.50 -10.42
N TYR A 81 -7.87 0.94 -11.04
CA TYR A 81 -7.28 1.43 -12.29
C TYR A 81 -6.61 0.27 -13.03
N ASN A 82 -6.84 0.14 -14.35
CA ASN A 82 -6.30 -0.95 -15.19
C ASN A 82 -6.44 -2.35 -14.55
N ASP A 83 -7.65 -2.67 -14.07
CA ASP A 83 -8.01 -3.91 -13.35
C ASP A 83 -7.17 -4.25 -12.11
N HIS A 84 -6.38 -3.31 -11.62
CA HIS A 84 -5.72 -3.37 -10.33
C HIS A 84 -6.46 -2.51 -9.30
N LEU A 85 -6.46 -2.99 -8.06
CA LEU A 85 -6.92 -2.24 -6.90
C LEU A 85 -5.70 -1.61 -6.23
N TYR A 86 -5.84 -0.37 -5.78
CA TYR A 86 -4.81 0.38 -5.07
C TYR A 86 -5.37 0.94 -3.76
N PHE A 87 -4.60 0.82 -2.69
CA PHE A 87 -4.87 1.34 -1.36
C PHE A 87 -4.26 2.71 -1.15
N ASN A 88 -5.03 3.66 -0.61
CA ASN A 88 -4.52 5.00 -0.31
C ASN A 88 -3.64 4.97 0.94
N MET A 89 -2.35 5.26 0.76
CA MET A 89 -1.34 5.22 1.82
C MET A 89 -1.51 6.32 2.86
N THR A 90 -2.46 7.28 2.73
CA THR A 90 -2.92 8.08 3.87
C THR A 90 -3.43 7.19 5.03
N TYR A 91 -3.96 6.01 4.72
CA TYR A 91 -4.55 5.09 5.69
C TYR A 91 -3.63 3.90 6.05
N ALA A 92 -2.34 3.99 5.71
CA ALA A 92 -1.33 3.02 6.14
C ALA A 92 -0.75 3.43 7.51
N ALA A 93 -1.13 2.72 8.57
CA ALA A 93 -0.60 2.99 9.91
C ALA A 93 0.93 2.82 9.94
N TYR A 94 1.62 3.73 10.63
CA TYR A 94 3.09 3.81 10.81
C TYR A 94 3.93 4.09 9.56
N ILE A 95 3.46 3.75 8.34
CA ILE A 95 4.15 4.00 7.07
C ILE A 95 3.37 4.87 6.07
N PHE A 96 2.49 5.74 6.57
CA PHE A 96 1.64 6.58 5.71
C PHE A 96 2.45 7.47 4.76
N SER A 97 1.89 7.73 3.58
CA SER A 97 2.56 8.50 2.52
C SER A 97 1.57 9.22 1.62
N TYR A 98 1.25 10.47 1.98
CA TYR A 98 0.69 11.43 1.03
C TYR A 98 -0.65 11.01 0.40
N ASP A 99 -1.00 11.41 -0.83
CA ASP A 99 -0.16 11.58 -2.04
C ASP A 99 0.35 10.27 -2.69
N THR A 100 0.00 9.09 -2.15
CA THR A 100 0.35 7.78 -2.72
C THR A 100 -0.79 6.77 -2.66
N PHE A 101 -0.99 6.05 -3.77
CA PHE A 101 -1.82 4.86 -3.86
C PHE A 101 -0.91 3.65 -4.18
N SER A 102 -0.92 2.62 -3.33
CA SER A 102 -0.11 1.40 -3.49
C SER A 102 -0.97 0.24 -3.98
N LYS A 103 -0.47 -0.53 -4.95
CA LYS A 103 -1.14 -1.68 -5.54
C LYS A 103 -1.43 -2.73 -4.47
N VAL A 104 -2.55 -3.43 -4.61
CA VAL A 104 -2.96 -4.54 -3.76
C VAL A 104 -2.51 -5.86 -4.39
N ASP A 105 -1.82 -6.69 -3.61
CA ASP A 105 -1.27 -7.97 -4.06
C ASP A 105 -2.20 -9.16 -3.79
N VAL A 106 -2.98 -9.12 -2.70
CA VAL A 106 -4.01 -10.11 -2.38
C VAL A 106 -5.32 -9.41 -2.05
N ILE A 107 -6.36 -9.74 -2.79
CA ILE A 107 -7.75 -9.34 -2.52
C ILE A 107 -8.50 -10.58 -2.03
N GLY A 108 -9.23 -10.46 -0.93
CA GLY A 108 -10.11 -11.52 -0.43
C GLY A 108 -11.23 -10.98 0.44
N LYS A 109 -12.08 -11.88 0.95
CA LYS A 109 -13.31 -11.53 1.68
C LYS A 109 -13.06 -10.97 3.08
N LYS A 110 -11.94 -11.36 3.69
CA LYS A 110 -11.57 -11.06 5.08
C LYS A 110 -10.38 -10.11 5.16
N TYR A 111 -9.39 -10.31 4.31
CA TYR A 111 -8.16 -9.52 4.28
C TYR A 111 -7.81 -9.05 2.88
N ILE A 112 -7.41 -7.77 2.79
CA ILE A 112 -6.56 -7.26 1.73
C ILE A 112 -5.11 -7.25 2.22
N LEU A 113 -4.17 -7.67 1.37
CA LEU A 113 -2.73 -7.64 1.63
C LEU A 113 -2.04 -6.79 0.54
N LEU A 114 -1.06 -6.00 0.94
CA LEU A 114 -0.06 -5.46 0.03
C LEU A 114 1.34 -5.50 0.64
N TYR A 115 2.36 -5.64 -0.20
CA TYR A 115 3.76 -5.64 0.21
C TYR A 115 4.60 -4.69 -0.65
N LEU A 116 5.45 -3.91 0.01
CA LEU A 116 6.27 -2.87 -0.61
C LEU A 116 7.74 -3.18 -0.37
N ASP A 117 8.52 -3.29 -1.44
CA ASP A 117 9.97 -3.49 -1.40
C ASP A 117 10.63 -2.27 -0.76
N GLU A 118 11.37 -2.46 0.35
CA GLU A 118 11.93 -1.36 1.15
C GLU A 118 13.00 -0.55 0.40
N VAL A 119 13.54 -1.07 -0.72
CA VAL A 119 14.51 -0.39 -1.57
C VAL A 119 13.83 0.26 -2.79
N LYS A 120 13.03 -0.52 -3.53
CA LYS A 120 12.38 -0.09 -4.79
C LYS A 120 11.20 0.85 -4.53
N ASP A 121 10.36 0.52 -3.55
CA ASP A 121 9.11 1.23 -3.26
C ASP A 121 9.24 2.23 -2.10
N LYS A 122 10.46 2.57 -1.69
CA LYS A 122 10.76 3.54 -0.61
C LYS A 122 10.05 4.91 -0.72
N LYS A 123 9.60 5.32 -1.91
CA LYS A 123 8.82 6.57 -2.10
C LYS A 123 7.36 6.45 -1.63
N ALA A 124 6.84 5.23 -1.52
CA ALA A 124 5.53 4.92 -0.92
C ALA A 124 5.61 4.69 0.61
N ILE A 125 6.80 4.44 1.14
CA ILE A 125 7.08 4.20 2.57
C ILE A 125 7.69 5.50 3.15
N ALA A 126 6.88 6.54 3.38
CA ALA A 126 7.41 7.88 3.69
C ALA A 126 7.78 8.08 5.17
N TYR A 127 6.93 7.61 6.09
CA TYR A 127 7.25 7.59 7.52
C TYR A 127 7.61 6.15 7.94
N ASN A 128 8.40 6.04 9.00
CA ASN A 128 8.63 4.80 9.71
C ASN A 128 8.70 5.16 11.20
N THR A 129 7.54 5.55 11.74
CA THR A 129 7.47 5.93 13.17
C THR A 129 7.75 4.70 14.03
N ALA A 130 8.54 4.86 15.08
CA ALA A 130 8.93 3.76 15.95
C ALA A 130 7.68 3.13 16.57
N TYR A 131 7.32 1.93 16.09
CA TYR A 131 6.28 1.12 16.69
C TYR A 131 6.71 0.74 18.11
N PRO A 132 5.87 0.88 19.15
CA PRO A 132 6.24 0.58 20.52
C PRO A 132 6.57 -0.91 20.68
N ALA A 133 7.86 -1.23 20.69
CA ALA A 133 8.40 -2.58 20.54
C ALA A 133 8.39 -3.41 21.84
N THR A 134 7.30 -3.38 22.62
CA THR A 134 7.19 -4.05 23.92
C THR A 134 5.78 -4.60 24.20
N GLY A 135 5.43 -5.72 23.56
CA GLY A 135 4.30 -6.56 23.98
C GLY A 135 4.78 -7.82 24.71
N LEU A 136 4.22 -8.13 25.90
CA LEU A 136 4.59 -9.31 26.70
C LEU A 136 4.61 -10.63 25.90
N MET A 137 3.77 -10.74 24.87
CA MET A 137 3.66 -11.93 24.02
C MET A 137 4.98 -12.31 23.32
N GLY A 138 5.80 -11.33 22.93
CA GLY A 138 7.10 -11.60 22.29
C GLY A 138 8.13 -12.20 23.25
N VAL A 139 8.07 -11.80 24.53
CA VAL A 139 8.88 -12.34 25.62
C VAL A 139 8.43 -13.76 25.96
N LEU A 140 7.11 -13.99 26.10
CA LEU A 140 6.53 -15.31 26.37
C LEU A 140 6.84 -16.35 25.28
N MET A 141 6.88 -15.95 24.01
CA MET A 141 7.17 -16.86 22.89
C MET A 141 8.63 -16.88 22.46
N ASN A 142 9.52 -16.08 23.04
CA ASN A 142 10.92 -15.91 22.61
C ASN A 142 11.07 -15.68 21.09
N THR A 143 10.19 -14.84 20.53
CA THR A 143 10.20 -14.45 19.10
C THR A 143 10.55 -12.97 18.99
N LYS A 144 11.57 -12.65 18.19
CA LYS A 144 11.95 -11.26 17.92
C LYS A 144 10.78 -10.52 17.23
N PRO A 145 10.44 -9.28 17.64
CA PRO A 145 9.48 -8.47 16.91
C PRO A 145 10.05 -8.11 15.53
N ARG A 146 9.31 -8.42 14.46
CA ARG A 146 9.64 -8.03 13.08
C ARG A 146 8.59 -7.08 12.54
N PHE A 147 9.05 -6.03 11.86
CA PHE A 147 8.24 -5.04 11.14
C PHE A 147 8.62 -4.97 9.65
N SER A 148 9.37 -5.97 9.20
CA SER A 148 9.88 -6.19 7.84
C SER A 148 9.98 -7.69 7.65
N TRP A 149 9.67 -8.16 6.44
CA TRP A 149 9.72 -9.57 6.08
C TRP A 149 10.63 -9.77 4.88
N LYS A 150 11.40 -10.85 4.89
CA LYS A 150 12.22 -11.23 3.75
C LYS A 150 11.44 -12.19 2.86
N ASP A 151 11.58 -12.05 1.55
CA ASP A 151 11.31 -13.16 0.63
C ASP A 151 12.40 -14.25 0.75
N ILE A 152 12.23 -15.37 0.05
CA ILE A 152 13.24 -16.44 0.05
C ILE A 152 14.58 -16.03 -0.62
N GLN A 153 14.60 -14.96 -1.41
CA GLN A 153 15.81 -14.38 -2.02
C GLN A 153 16.53 -13.39 -1.09
N GLY A 154 15.90 -12.97 0.01
CA GLY A 154 16.45 -12.06 1.02
C GLY A 154 16.09 -10.57 0.83
N ASN A 155 15.28 -10.20 -0.16
CA ASN A 155 14.77 -8.82 -0.33
C ASN A 155 13.81 -8.49 0.82
N SER A 156 13.84 -7.26 1.32
CA SER A 156 13.07 -6.85 2.52
C SER A 156 11.82 -6.06 2.13
N TYR A 157 10.70 -6.40 2.76
CA TYR A 157 9.38 -5.85 2.46
C TYR A 157 8.68 -5.31 3.71
N LYS A 158 8.01 -4.16 3.57
CA LYS A 158 6.91 -3.77 4.45
C LYS A 158 5.64 -4.45 3.97
N VAL A 159 4.97 -5.19 4.85
CA VAL A 159 3.70 -5.86 4.55
C VAL A 159 2.59 -5.18 5.33
N LEU A 160 1.56 -4.70 4.63
CA LEU A 160 0.35 -4.17 5.25
C LEU A 160 -0.80 -5.16 5.10
N LEU A 161 -1.52 -5.38 6.20
CA LEU A 161 -2.79 -6.08 6.22
C LEU A 161 -3.91 -5.08 6.50
N ILE A 162 -4.95 -5.11 5.66
CA ILE A 162 -6.20 -4.38 5.85
C ILE A 162 -7.26 -5.44 6.17
N ASP A 163 -7.92 -5.31 7.32
CA ASP A 163 -9.12 -6.11 7.63
C ASP A 163 -10.30 -5.54 6.84
N VAL A 164 -10.85 -6.36 5.93
CA VAL A 164 -12.01 -6.03 5.11
C VAL A 164 -13.25 -6.81 5.53
N ASP A 165 -13.20 -7.58 6.61
CA ASP A 165 -14.41 -8.07 7.27
C ASP A 165 -14.90 -7.05 8.30
N GLN A 166 -13.99 -6.53 9.11
CA GLN A 166 -14.27 -5.61 10.21
C GLN A 166 -13.44 -4.33 10.07
N SER A 167 -14.08 -3.16 10.10
CA SER A 167 -13.35 -1.90 10.21
C SER A 167 -12.60 -1.86 11.54
N ASN A 168 -11.31 -1.55 11.48
CA ASN A 168 -10.45 -1.35 12.64
C ASN A 168 -10.34 0.15 13.04
N ASN A 169 -11.10 1.04 12.42
CA ASN A 169 -11.11 2.45 12.77
C ASN A 169 -11.98 2.68 14.01
N THR A 170 -11.32 2.80 15.17
CA THR A 170 -11.97 2.97 16.48
C THR A 170 -11.89 4.38 17.04
N THR A 171 -11.23 5.33 16.34
CA THR A 171 -10.86 6.65 16.89
C THR A 171 -11.26 7.84 16.01
N ASP A 172 -11.94 7.61 14.89
CA ASP A 172 -12.23 8.64 13.88
C ASP A 172 -13.52 8.27 13.11
N ASP A 173 -14.38 9.24 12.81
CA ASP A 173 -15.67 9.01 12.14
C ASP A 173 -15.56 8.61 10.66
N ARG A 174 -14.35 8.56 10.09
CA ARG A 174 -14.12 8.11 8.71
C ARG A 174 -14.52 6.64 8.51
N ASP A 175 -15.36 6.38 7.51
CA ASP A 175 -15.68 5.03 7.01
C ASP A 175 -14.48 4.41 6.29
N ILE A 176 -13.50 3.90 7.04
CA ILE A 176 -12.26 3.29 6.53
C ILE A 176 -11.86 2.07 7.37
N SER A 177 -11.00 1.22 6.82
CA SER A 177 -10.17 0.29 7.61
C SER A 177 -8.71 0.57 7.30
N PHE A 178 -7.90 0.77 8.33
CA PHE A 178 -6.47 1.08 8.21
C PHE A 178 -5.67 -0.16 7.81
N GLY A 179 -4.64 0.06 6.99
CA GLY A 179 -3.62 -0.94 6.71
C GLY A 179 -2.57 -0.91 7.81
N HIS A 180 -2.44 -1.98 8.59
CA HIS A 180 -1.43 -2.08 9.65
C HIS A 180 -0.23 -2.90 9.18
N ILE A 181 0.98 -2.51 9.64
CA ILE A 181 2.16 -3.37 9.48
C ILE A 181 1.86 -4.71 10.11
N LEU A 182 2.01 -5.77 9.31
CA LEU A 182 1.80 -7.13 9.74
C LEU A 182 3.02 -7.60 10.54
N ASP A 183 3.04 -7.33 11.85
CA ASP A 183 4.15 -7.70 12.73
C ASP A 183 4.10 -9.17 13.19
N THR A 184 5.12 -9.64 13.91
CA THR A 184 5.16 -10.99 14.49
C THR A 184 3.91 -11.32 15.33
N LYS A 185 3.35 -10.35 16.06
CA LYS A 185 2.15 -10.55 16.91
C LYS A 185 0.90 -10.70 16.07
N ALA A 186 0.77 -9.94 14.98
CA ALA A 186 -0.32 -10.04 14.02
C ALA A 186 -0.29 -11.39 13.30
N ILE A 187 0.89 -11.86 12.84
CA ILE A 187 1.06 -13.21 12.28
C ILE A 187 0.59 -14.28 13.26
N LEU A 188 1.03 -14.22 14.53
CA LEU A 188 0.66 -15.21 15.55
C LEU A 188 -0.84 -15.18 15.88
N LYS A 189 -1.48 -13.99 15.87
CA LYS A 189 -2.94 -13.85 16.01
C LYS A 189 -3.68 -14.54 14.85
N ILE A 190 -3.27 -14.28 13.62
CA ILE A 190 -3.90 -14.81 12.40
C ILE A 190 -3.70 -16.34 12.31
N ALA A 191 -2.49 -16.81 12.60
CA ALA A 191 -2.16 -18.22 12.64
C ALA A 191 -2.70 -18.96 13.89
N ALA A 192 -3.49 -18.31 14.76
CA ALA A 192 -4.02 -18.86 16.01
C ALA A 192 -2.95 -19.55 16.90
N ASN A 193 -1.74 -18.99 16.95
CA ASN A 193 -0.56 -19.54 17.62
C ASN A 193 -0.14 -20.95 17.13
N ASN A 194 -0.32 -21.25 15.84
CA ASN A 194 0.10 -22.52 15.22
C ASN A 194 1.59 -22.84 15.54
N PRO A 195 1.91 -24.04 16.07
CA PRO A 195 3.28 -24.41 16.46
C PRO A 195 4.32 -24.38 15.33
N GLU A 196 3.94 -24.73 14.09
CA GLU A 196 4.84 -24.72 12.94
C GLU A 196 5.22 -23.29 12.54
N VAL A 197 4.25 -22.37 12.58
CA VAL A 197 4.47 -20.93 12.36
C VAL A 197 5.40 -20.39 13.45
N ILE A 198 5.19 -20.75 14.72
CA ILE A 198 6.09 -20.38 15.83
C ILE A 198 7.50 -20.93 15.60
N ALA A 199 7.66 -22.18 15.16
CA ALA A 199 8.96 -22.80 14.91
C ALA A 199 9.72 -22.12 13.75
N LYS A 200 9.03 -21.82 12.63
CA LYS A 200 9.58 -21.03 11.52
C LYS A 200 9.98 -19.62 11.96
N LEU A 201 9.14 -18.94 12.74
CA LEU A 201 9.44 -17.61 13.28
C LEU A 201 10.69 -17.64 14.18
N LYS A 202 10.79 -18.58 15.12
CA LYS A 202 11.95 -18.74 16.03
C LYS A 202 13.27 -19.02 15.30
N SER A 203 13.22 -19.72 14.17
CA SER A 203 14.40 -20.12 13.39
C SER A 203 14.79 -19.11 12.30
N ASP A 204 14.18 -17.92 12.27
CA ASP A 204 14.35 -16.92 11.21
C ASP A 204 14.02 -17.46 9.78
N ARG A 205 13.14 -18.48 9.68
CA ARG A 205 12.69 -19.17 8.45
C ARG A 205 11.19 -18.98 8.16
N TYR A 206 10.68 -17.77 8.38
CA TYR A 206 9.30 -17.40 8.04
C TYR A 206 9.35 -16.18 7.11
N TYR A 207 8.94 -16.39 5.86
CA TYR A 207 9.18 -15.49 4.73
C TYR A 207 7.89 -14.81 4.24
N LEU A 208 8.01 -13.88 3.30
CA LEU A 208 6.88 -13.20 2.66
C LEU A 208 5.89 -14.21 2.02
N GLU A 209 6.40 -15.30 1.46
CA GLU A 209 5.63 -16.36 0.82
C GLU A 209 4.77 -17.13 1.84
N ASP A 210 5.30 -17.38 3.04
CA ASP A 210 4.53 -17.98 4.15
C ASP A 210 3.37 -17.07 4.57
N ILE A 211 3.59 -15.75 4.54
CA ILE A 211 2.56 -14.73 4.86
C ILE A 211 1.47 -14.72 3.79
N ILE A 212 1.86 -14.68 2.52
CA ILE A 212 0.92 -14.69 1.39
C ILE A 212 0.08 -15.98 1.44
N ALA A 213 0.69 -17.12 1.74
CA ALA A 213 -0.01 -18.40 1.91
C ALA A 213 -0.98 -18.37 3.10
N LEU A 214 -0.54 -17.89 4.28
CA LEU A 214 -1.40 -17.75 5.47
C LEU A 214 -2.63 -16.87 5.19
N VAL A 215 -2.43 -15.71 4.57
CA VAL A 215 -3.52 -14.75 4.30
C VAL A 215 -4.46 -15.25 3.20
N LYS A 216 -3.95 -15.94 2.17
CA LYS A 216 -4.79 -16.61 1.17
C LYS A 216 -5.64 -17.72 1.79
N ASN A 217 -5.06 -18.53 2.68
CA ASN A 217 -5.80 -19.58 3.40
C ASN A 217 -6.90 -18.99 4.29
N GLU A 218 -6.64 -17.90 5.01
CA GLU A 218 -7.64 -17.20 5.82
C GLU A 218 -8.76 -16.55 5.00
N ASN A 219 -8.48 -16.15 3.76
CA ASN A 219 -9.47 -15.59 2.83
C ASN A 219 -10.36 -16.64 2.15
N ASN A 220 -9.99 -17.93 2.25
CA ASN A 220 -10.70 -19.06 1.66
C ASN A 220 -11.51 -19.88 2.69
N LYS A 221 -11.54 -19.43 3.96
CA LYS A 221 -12.42 -19.96 5.01
C LYS A 221 -13.80 -19.29 4.94
#